data_AF-A0A7V5S7H2-F1
#
_entry.id   AF-A0A7V5S7H2-F1
#
_cell.length_a   1.000
_cell.length_b   1.000
_cell.length_c   1.000
_cell.angle_alpha   90.00
_cell.angle_beta   90.00
_cell.angle_gamma   90.00
#
_symmetry.space_group_name_H-M   'P 1'
#
loop_
_entity.id
_entity.type
_entity.pdbx_description
1 polymer ?
#
loop_
_entity_poly.entity_id
_entity_poly.type
_entity_poly.pdbx_seq_one_letter_code
_entity_poly.pdbx_strand_id
1 'polypeptide(L)'
;MPRCLSGRASRGARASTPFVLIVLRMILDVQSSPISSIMQIMREQIERWLVEEGQFNRYVEHPNANWVLLANHPKNQPTTVSIINPKASPDRVLIEVSVNIADDAQGLFQKLAQPQREKILRELSMELNRFPISFGMIHPQGILKHLVLQQEIFSDGLTKHALFTAIQNVYKAFLQSQWLLQRELGGQHKSGNDFGIGFRPSES
;
A
#
# COMPACT_ATOMS: atom_id res chain seq x y z
N MET A 1 36.86 33.27 67.54
CA MET A 1 36.44 33.08 66.13
C MET A 1 37.52 32.26 65.43
N PRO A 2 37.17 31.13 64.78
CA PRO A 2 38.08 30.01 64.50
C PRO A 2 38.53 30.04 63.02
N ARG A 3 39.37 29.19 62.42
CA ARG A 3 39.73 27.78 62.60
C ARG A 3 40.83 27.51 61.56
N CYS A 4 41.82 26.66 61.81
CA CYS A 4 42.36 25.81 60.73
C CYS A 4 42.94 24.53 61.33
N LEU A 5 42.32 23.43 60.90
CA LEU A 5 42.53 22.05 61.33
C LEU A 5 43.53 21.33 60.40
N SER A 6 44.17 20.35 61.01
CA SER A 6 44.91 19.22 60.46
C SER A 6 44.34 18.55 59.19
N GLY A 7 45.20 17.82 58.46
CA GLY A 7 44.77 16.57 57.81
C GLY A 7 45.53 16.17 56.55
N ARG A 8 46.14 14.98 56.57
CA ARG A 8 46.94 14.33 55.52
C ARG A 8 46.09 13.67 54.41
N ALA A 9 46.71 13.60 53.22
CA ALA A 9 46.77 12.48 52.26
C ALA A 9 45.55 12.08 51.38
N SER A 10 45.75 12.17 50.06
CA SER A 10 45.84 11.04 49.08
C SER A 10 44.99 11.14 47.80
N ARG A 11 45.70 10.95 46.67
CA ARG A 11 45.39 10.26 45.39
C ARG A 11 44.18 10.66 44.51
N GLY A 12 44.51 10.83 43.22
CA GLY A 12 43.69 10.46 42.05
C GLY A 12 42.62 11.49 41.67
N ALA A 13 42.26 11.75 40.42
CA ALA A 13 42.63 11.18 39.14
C ALA A 13 42.32 12.24 38.07
N ARG A 14 43.03 12.19 36.94
CA ARG A 14 42.72 12.99 35.74
C ARG A 14 41.31 12.64 35.26
N ALA A 15 40.42 13.62 35.20
CA ALA A 15 39.18 13.52 34.43
C ALA A 15 39.47 14.02 33.01
N SER A 16 40.04 13.14 32.19
CA SER A 16 40.06 13.29 30.74
C SER A 16 38.78 12.74 30.15
N THR A 17 38.20 13.51 29.22
CA THR A 17 37.20 13.15 28.20
C THR A 17 35.73 13.04 28.64
N PRO A 18 34.78 13.35 27.74
CA PRO A 18 34.51 12.47 26.62
C PRO A 18 34.59 13.17 25.26
N PHE A 19 35.70 12.93 24.54
CA PHE A 19 35.70 12.87 23.07
C PHE A 19 34.65 11.86 22.55
N VAL A 20 34.20 10.94 23.41
CA VAL A 20 33.14 9.96 23.17
C VAL A 20 31.82 10.60 22.75
N LEU A 21 31.46 11.79 23.27
CA LEU A 21 30.19 12.43 22.91
C LEU A 21 30.18 13.00 21.47
N ILE A 22 31.35 13.39 20.96
CA ILE A 22 31.50 13.92 19.60
C ILE A 22 31.50 12.76 18.60
N VAL A 23 32.15 11.65 18.94
CA VAL A 23 32.13 10.43 18.11
C VAL A 23 30.73 9.80 18.08
N LEU A 24 29.99 9.79 19.18
CA LEU A 24 28.62 9.27 19.20
C LEU A 24 27.66 10.12 18.35
N ARG A 25 27.90 11.44 18.24
CA ARG A 25 27.11 12.34 17.40
C ARG A 25 27.48 12.21 15.91
N MET A 26 28.76 11.96 15.59
CA MET A 26 29.19 11.66 14.21
C MET A 26 28.78 10.27 13.72
N ILE A 27 28.53 9.31 14.61
CA ILE A 27 28.01 7.98 14.23
C ILE A 27 26.50 8.02 13.96
N LEU A 28 25.77 8.98 14.51
CA LEU A 28 24.33 9.14 14.25
C LEU A 28 24.00 9.88 12.94
N ASP A 29 24.94 10.63 12.36
CA ASP A 29 24.74 11.37 11.10
C ASP A 29 25.27 10.64 9.83
N VAL A 30 25.76 9.40 9.94
CA VAL A 30 26.46 8.69 8.84
C VAL A 30 25.66 7.56 8.17
N GLN A 31 24.36 7.41 8.43
CA GLN A 31 23.56 6.36 7.74
C GLN A 31 22.22 6.84 7.19
N SER A 32 22.22 7.81 6.27
CA SER A 32 21.23 7.83 5.19
C SER A 32 21.89 7.27 3.93
N SER A 33 21.62 5.99 3.63
CA SER A 33 22.01 5.41 2.34
C SER A 33 21.42 6.26 1.20
N PRO A 34 22.14 6.49 0.08
CA PRO A 34 21.61 7.25 -1.06
C PRO A 34 20.24 6.75 -1.54
N ILE A 35 20.00 5.44 -1.41
CA ILE A 35 18.73 4.78 -1.75
C ILE A 35 17.59 5.25 -0.84
N SER A 36 17.86 5.45 0.46
CA SER A 36 16.88 5.97 1.41
C SER A 36 16.41 7.38 1.02
N SER A 37 17.34 8.23 0.60
CA SER A 37 17.02 9.60 0.16
C SER A 37 16.22 9.62 -1.13
N ILE A 38 16.52 8.74 -2.10
CA ILE A 38 15.77 8.64 -3.36
C ILE A 38 14.33 8.17 -3.11
N MET A 39 14.12 7.16 -2.27
CA MET A 39 12.78 6.67 -1.92
C MET A 39 11.93 7.75 -1.25
N GLN A 40 12.55 8.59 -0.41
CA GLN A 40 11.89 9.72 0.24
C GLN A 40 11.46 10.79 -0.78
N ILE A 41 12.35 11.19 -1.69
CA ILE A 41 12.05 12.18 -2.74
C ILE A 41 10.90 11.69 -3.62
N MET A 42 10.93 10.41 -4.03
CA MET A 42 9.87 9.81 -4.83
C MET A 42 8.52 9.83 -4.12
N ARG A 43 8.49 9.47 -2.83
CA ARG A 43 7.28 9.50 -2.00
C ARG A 43 6.69 10.90 -1.92
N GLU A 44 7.51 11.88 -1.57
CA GLU A 44 7.09 13.29 -1.43
C GLU A 44 6.59 13.87 -2.76
N GLN A 45 7.20 13.48 -3.87
CA GLN A 45 6.75 13.87 -5.20
C GLN A 45 5.38 13.30 -5.55
N ILE A 46 5.15 12.01 -5.27
CA ILE A 46 3.85 11.35 -5.48
C ILE A 46 2.78 11.94 -4.58
N GLU A 47 3.06 12.11 -3.29
CA GLU A 47 2.15 12.74 -2.34
C GLU A 47 1.72 14.13 -2.83
N ARG A 48 2.68 14.97 -3.23
CA ARG A 48 2.37 16.30 -3.77
C ARG A 48 1.42 16.22 -4.96
N TRP A 49 1.65 15.32 -5.91
CA TRP A 49 0.73 15.13 -7.05
C TRP A 49 -0.67 14.68 -6.62
N LEU A 50 -0.78 13.81 -5.62
CA LEU A 50 -2.06 13.37 -5.07
C LEU A 50 -2.79 14.50 -4.34
N VAL A 51 -2.07 15.33 -3.59
CA VAL A 51 -2.62 16.52 -2.90
C VAL A 51 -3.10 17.56 -3.90
N GLU A 52 -2.31 17.87 -4.93
CA GLU A 52 -2.70 18.77 -6.02
C GLU A 52 -4.01 18.33 -6.69
N GLU A 53 -4.19 17.02 -6.87
CA GLU A 53 -5.42 16.46 -7.45
C GLU A 53 -6.55 16.25 -6.41
N GLY A 54 -6.33 16.53 -5.13
CA GLY A 54 -7.31 16.29 -4.06
C GLY A 54 -7.65 14.80 -3.85
N GLN A 55 -6.72 13.91 -4.19
CA GLN A 55 -6.88 12.46 -4.08
C GLN A 55 -6.09 11.84 -2.93
N PHE A 56 -5.17 12.58 -2.31
CA PHE A 56 -4.45 12.08 -1.15
C PHE A 56 -5.42 11.76 0.01
N ASN A 57 -5.27 10.59 0.62
CA ASN A 57 -6.04 10.18 1.80
C ASN A 57 -5.15 10.11 3.04
N ARG A 58 -4.29 9.08 3.14
CA ARG A 58 -3.45 8.83 4.31
C ARG A 58 -2.28 7.91 4.02
N TYR A 59 -1.37 7.83 4.98
CA TYR A 59 -0.30 6.84 5.04
C TYR A 59 -0.77 5.54 5.69
N VAL A 60 -0.15 4.43 5.28
CA VAL A 60 -0.32 3.13 5.91
C VAL A 60 1.05 2.47 6.09
N GLU A 61 1.27 1.86 7.25
CA GLU A 61 2.44 1.02 7.48
C GLU A 61 2.19 -0.36 6.91
N HIS A 62 3.19 -0.91 6.21
CA HIS A 62 3.10 -2.27 5.69
C HIS A 62 4.46 -2.98 5.81
N PRO A 63 4.51 -4.22 6.32
CA PRO A 63 5.77 -4.89 6.65
C PRO A 63 6.69 -5.07 5.43
N ASN A 64 6.11 -5.21 4.24
CA ASN A 64 6.84 -5.47 2.99
C ASN A 64 7.01 -4.22 2.11
N ALA A 65 6.60 -3.04 2.58
CA ALA A 65 6.72 -1.79 1.84
C ALA A 65 7.65 -0.80 2.57
N ASN A 66 8.41 -0.02 1.81
CA ASN A 66 9.12 1.14 2.34
C ASN A 66 8.12 2.23 2.74
N TRP A 67 7.04 2.37 1.97
CA TRP A 67 5.91 3.25 2.26
C TRP A 67 4.67 2.83 1.47
N VAL A 68 3.49 3.16 2.00
CA VAL A 68 2.20 3.02 1.32
C VAL A 68 1.42 4.32 1.47
N LEU A 69 0.93 4.84 0.35
CA LEU A 69 0.00 5.97 0.30
C LEU A 69 -1.36 5.44 -0.16
N LEU A 70 -2.43 5.83 0.52
CA LEU A 70 -3.78 5.62 0.02
C LEU A 70 -4.24 6.86 -0.73
N ALA A 71 -4.80 6.65 -1.92
CA ALA A 71 -5.44 7.68 -2.72
C ALA A 71 -6.93 7.36 -2.90
N ASN A 72 -7.80 8.34 -2.70
CA ASN A 72 -9.21 8.24 -3.02
C ASN A 72 -9.38 8.40 -4.53
N HIS A 73 -9.84 7.36 -5.21
CA HIS A 73 -10.14 7.40 -6.63
C HIS A 73 -11.43 6.63 -6.92
N PRO A 74 -12.46 7.27 -7.50
CA PRO A 74 -12.53 8.65 -7.99
C PRO A 74 -12.52 9.69 -6.86
N LYS A 75 -12.31 10.96 -7.22
CA LYS A 75 -12.32 12.07 -6.25
C LYS A 75 -13.63 12.04 -5.45
N ASN A 76 -13.54 12.28 -4.14
CA ASN A 76 -14.68 12.32 -3.20
C ASN A 76 -15.46 11.01 -3.03
N GLN A 77 -14.93 9.87 -3.48
CA GLN A 77 -15.51 8.55 -3.21
C GLN A 77 -14.69 7.80 -2.17
N PRO A 78 -15.29 6.87 -1.41
CA PRO A 78 -14.59 6.09 -0.38
C PRO A 78 -13.67 5.01 -0.97
N THR A 79 -13.66 4.82 -2.29
CA THR A 79 -12.79 3.83 -2.93
C THR A 79 -11.35 4.29 -2.89
N THR A 80 -10.50 3.43 -2.34
CA THR A 80 -9.07 3.69 -2.18
C THR A 80 -8.26 2.83 -3.14
N VAL A 81 -7.21 3.46 -3.67
CA VAL A 81 -6.15 2.81 -4.43
C VAL A 81 -4.86 2.95 -3.61
N SER A 82 -4.16 1.84 -3.42
CA SER A 82 -2.90 1.79 -2.71
C SER A 82 -1.76 2.11 -3.67
N ILE A 83 -0.84 2.96 -3.23
CA ILE A 83 0.37 3.33 -3.96
C ILE A 83 1.54 2.92 -3.09
N ILE A 84 2.23 1.86 -3.50
CA ILE A 84 3.15 1.10 -2.66
C ILE A 84 4.54 1.16 -3.27
N ASN A 85 5.55 1.46 -2.45
CA ASN A 85 6.94 1.18 -2.82
C ASN A 85 7.43 -0.06 -2.07
N PRO A 86 7.60 -1.20 -2.75
CA PRO A 86 7.98 -2.46 -2.10
C PRO A 86 9.45 -2.48 -1.66
N LYS A 87 9.73 -3.08 -0.49
CA LYS A 87 11.10 -3.24 0.04
C LYS A 87 11.99 -4.07 -0.87
N ALA A 88 11.43 -5.08 -1.52
CA ALA A 88 12.14 -6.01 -2.39
C ALA A 88 12.62 -5.37 -3.71
N SER A 89 12.07 -4.21 -4.08
CA SER A 89 12.29 -3.56 -5.38
C SER A 89 11.99 -2.06 -5.22
N PRO A 90 12.90 -1.30 -4.60
CA PRO A 90 12.68 0.10 -4.24
C PRO A 90 12.65 1.05 -5.45
N ASP A 91 13.02 0.56 -6.64
CA ASP A 91 13.09 1.28 -7.91
C ASP A 91 11.75 1.35 -8.67
N ARG A 92 10.67 0.77 -8.11
CA ARG A 92 9.33 0.80 -8.71
C ARG A 92 8.25 1.21 -7.71
N VAL A 93 7.09 1.60 -8.25
CA VAL A 93 5.86 1.92 -7.53
C VAL A 93 4.77 0.99 -8.02
N LEU A 94 4.07 0.34 -7.10
CA LEU A 94 2.90 -0.49 -7.39
C LEU A 94 1.64 0.32 -7.12
N ILE A 95 0.76 0.37 -8.10
CA ILE A 95 -0.58 0.92 -7.97
C ILE A 95 -1.52 -0.27 -7.85
N GLU A 96 -2.19 -0.41 -6.71
CA GLU A 96 -2.93 -1.62 -6.37
C GLU A 96 -4.33 -1.32 -5.84
N VAL A 97 -5.30 -2.13 -6.26
CA VAL A 97 -6.57 -2.31 -5.56
C VAL A 97 -6.66 -3.76 -5.14
N SER A 98 -6.74 -3.98 -3.84
CA SER A 98 -6.84 -5.29 -3.23
C SER A 98 -8.12 -5.37 -2.40
N VAL A 99 -8.90 -6.43 -2.67
CA VAL A 99 -10.26 -6.54 -2.17
C VAL A 99 -10.60 -7.96 -1.74
N ASN A 100 -11.23 -8.05 -0.58
CA ASN A 100 -11.83 -9.27 -0.06
C ASN A 100 -13.28 -9.36 -0.53
N ILE A 101 -13.66 -10.55 -0.99
CA ILE A 101 -15.06 -10.85 -1.31
C ILE A 101 -15.79 -11.17 -0.01
N ALA A 102 -16.88 -10.47 0.28
CA ALA A 102 -17.66 -10.61 1.49
C ALA A 102 -18.43 -11.93 1.50
N ASP A 103 -18.78 -12.39 2.69
CA ASP A 103 -19.35 -13.73 2.90
C ASP A 103 -20.70 -13.91 2.20
N ASP A 104 -21.48 -12.84 2.05
CA ASP A 104 -22.75 -12.83 1.30
C ASP A 104 -22.51 -13.16 -0.18
N ALA A 105 -21.54 -12.50 -0.80
CA ALA A 105 -21.13 -12.76 -2.18
C ALA A 105 -20.49 -14.15 -2.35
N GLN A 106 -19.67 -14.60 -1.39
CA GLN A 106 -19.13 -15.96 -1.38
C GLN A 106 -20.26 -17.01 -1.27
N GLY A 107 -21.29 -16.73 -0.48
CA GLY A 107 -22.48 -17.57 -0.37
C GLY A 107 -23.26 -17.70 -1.69
N LEU A 108 -23.22 -16.69 -2.56
CA LEU A 108 -23.79 -16.78 -3.92
C LEU A 108 -22.97 -17.73 -4.79
N PHE A 109 -21.63 -17.67 -4.74
CA PHE A 109 -20.78 -18.63 -5.43
C PHE A 109 -21.07 -20.08 -4.98
N GLN A 110 -21.27 -20.31 -3.68
CA GLN A 110 -21.53 -21.65 -3.13
C GLN A 110 -22.84 -22.28 -3.65
N LYS A 111 -23.82 -21.46 -4.03
CA LYS A 111 -25.10 -21.93 -4.60
C LYS A 111 -24.97 -22.38 -6.06
N LEU A 112 -23.87 -22.01 -6.73
CA LEU A 112 -23.64 -22.36 -8.12
C LEU A 112 -22.95 -23.73 -8.26
N ALA A 113 -23.27 -24.44 -9.33
CA ALA A 113 -22.56 -25.66 -9.68
C ALA A 113 -21.09 -25.35 -10.02
N GLN A 114 -20.18 -26.30 -9.81
CA GLN A 114 -18.75 -26.12 -10.10
C GLN A 114 -18.47 -25.58 -11.52
N PRO A 115 -19.08 -26.11 -12.60
CA PRO A 115 -18.82 -25.59 -13.94
C PRO A 115 -19.24 -24.13 -14.13
N GLN A 116 -20.28 -23.67 -13.41
CA GLN A 116 -20.72 -22.28 -13.45
C GLN A 116 -19.73 -21.36 -12.73
N ARG A 117 -19.23 -21.79 -11.56
CA ARG A 117 -18.19 -21.05 -10.82
C ARG A 117 -16.93 -20.85 -11.67
N GLU A 118 -16.44 -21.92 -12.30
CA GLU A 118 -15.27 -21.89 -13.17
C GLU A 118 -15.51 -20.99 -14.40
N LYS A 119 -16.71 -21.03 -14.98
CA LYS A 119 -17.09 -20.14 -16.08
C LYS A 119 -16.97 -18.66 -15.68
N ILE A 120 -17.52 -18.28 -14.52
CA ILE A 120 -17.48 -16.90 -14.02
C ILE A 120 -16.03 -16.44 -13.81
N LEU A 121 -15.20 -17.25 -13.15
CA LEU A 121 -13.79 -16.91 -12.90
C LEU A 121 -12.99 -16.77 -14.19
N ARG A 122 -13.26 -17.63 -15.17
CA ARG A 122 -12.64 -17.55 -16.49
C ARG A 122 -13.06 -16.29 -17.24
N GLU A 123 -14.34 -15.95 -17.21
CA GLU A 123 -14.85 -14.73 -17.83
C GLU A 123 -14.25 -13.48 -17.18
N LEU A 124 -14.18 -13.45 -15.84
CA LEU A 124 -13.49 -12.39 -15.10
C LEU A 124 -12.03 -12.25 -15.54
N SER A 125 -11.30 -13.36 -15.67
CA SER A 125 -9.91 -13.35 -16.14
C SER A 125 -9.78 -12.80 -17.56
N MET A 126 -10.69 -13.19 -18.46
CA MET A 126 -10.69 -12.71 -19.85
C MET A 126 -10.99 -11.21 -19.93
N GLU A 127 -11.91 -10.71 -19.12
CA GLU A 127 -12.22 -9.27 -19.04
C GLU A 127 -11.05 -8.48 -18.45
N LEU A 128 -10.43 -8.97 -17.39
CA LEU A 128 -9.28 -8.33 -16.75
C LEU A 128 -8.05 -8.27 -17.66
N ASN A 129 -7.83 -9.28 -18.50
CA ASN A 129 -6.74 -9.31 -19.48
C ASN A 129 -6.83 -8.21 -20.55
N ARG A 130 -7.95 -7.49 -20.66
CA ARG A 130 -8.09 -6.35 -21.59
C ARG A 130 -7.46 -5.07 -21.05
N PHE A 131 -7.17 -5.02 -19.76
CA PHE A 131 -6.57 -3.87 -19.10
C PHE A 131 -5.04 -4.04 -19.05
N PRO A 132 -4.27 -2.94 -19.07
CA PRO A 132 -2.81 -2.97 -18.95
C PRO A 132 -2.38 -3.15 -17.48
N ILE A 133 -2.89 -4.19 -16.83
CA ILE A 133 -2.65 -4.50 -15.42
C ILE A 133 -2.26 -5.97 -15.27
N SER A 134 -1.67 -6.29 -14.12
CA SER A 134 -1.57 -7.66 -13.60
C SER A 134 -2.68 -7.89 -12.58
N PHE A 135 -3.14 -9.12 -12.45
CA PHE A 135 -4.13 -9.49 -11.43
C PHE A 135 -3.82 -10.84 -10.79
N GLY A 136 -4.26 -11.00 -9.55
CA GLY A 136 -4.20 -12.24 -8.78
C GLY A 136 -5.54 -12.54 -8.15
N MET A 137 -5.93 -13.81 -8.10
CA MET A 137 -7.18 -14.25 -7.48
C MET A 137 -6.92 -15.40 -6.53
N ILE A 138 -7.49 -15.33 -5.32
CA ILE A 138 -7.55 -16.46 -4.39
C ILE A 138 -8.95 -17.03 -4.46
N HIS A 139 -9.10 -18.22 -5.04
CA HIS A 139 -10.40 -18.83 -5.32
C HIS A 139 -10.48 -20.34 -4.98
N PRO A 140 -10.31 -20.73 -3.70
CA PRO A 140 -10.35 -22.13 -3.31
C PRO A 140 -11.70 -22.76 -3.70
N GLN A 141 -11.64 -23.94 -4.35
CA GLN A 141 -12.80 -24.65 -4.88
C GLN A 141 -13.70 -23.81 -5.82
N GLY A 142 -13.13 -22.82 -6.53
CA GLY A 142 -13.86 -21.96 -7.45
C GLY A 142 -14.70 -20.87 -6.78
N ILE A 143 -14.52 -20.62 -5.49
CA ILE A 143 -15.17 -19.54 -4.74
C ILE A 143 -14.19 -18.39 -4.62
N LEU A 144 -14.46 -17.27 -5.30
CA LEU A 144 -13.59 -16.09 -5.22
C LEU A 144 -13.62 -15.52 -3.80
N LYS A 145 -12.45 -15.43 -3.17
CA LYS A 145 -12.27 -14.86 -1.82
C LYS A 145 -11.50 -13.55 -1.83
N HIS A 146 -10.55 -13.42 -2.73
CA HIS A 146 -9.68 -12.26 -2.78
C HIS A 146 -9.28 -11.97 -4.22
N LEU A 147 -9.23 -10.69 -4.56
CA LEU A 147 -8.81 -10.18 -5.86
C LEU A 147 -7.80 -9.05 -5.65
N VAL A 148 -6.65 -9.16 -6.31
CA VAL A 148 -5.62 -8.13 -6.37
C VAL A 148 -5.50 -7.67 -7.81
N LEU A 149 -5.56 -6.37 -8.03
CA LEU A 149 -5.40 -5.72 -9.32
C LEU A 149 -4.25 -4.72 -9.19
N GLN A 150 -3.22 -4.83 -10.01
CA GLN A 150 -2.03 -4.01 -9.86
C GLN A 150 -1.41 -3.58 -11.19
N GLN A 151 -0.86 -2.37 -11.21
CA GLN A 151 -0.02 -1.88 -12.29
C GLN A 151 1.27 -1.31 -11.71
N GLU A 152 2.41 -1.65 -12.32
CA GLU A 152 3.72 -1.21 -11.87
C GLU A 152 4.20 -0.01 -12.70
N ILE A 153 4.93 0.90 -12.06
CA ILE A 153 5.62 2.02 -12.70
C ILE A 153 7.06 2.04 -12.17
N PHE A 154 8.03 1.94 -13.08
CA PHE A 154 9.44 2.09 -12.71
C PHE A 154 9.79 3.56 -12.51
N SER A 155 10.79 3.81 -11.66
CA SER A 155 11.23 5.16 -11.28
C SER A 155 11.69 6.02 -12.46
N ASP A 156 12.22 5.40 -13.53
CA ASP A 156 12.61 6.08 -14.78
C ASP A 156 11.41 6.49 -15.66
N GLY A 157 10.27 5.81 -15.51
CA GLY A 157 9.00 6.11 -16.18
C GLY A 157 8.01 6.90 -15.32
N LEU A 158 8.36 7.21 -14.07
CA LEU A 158 7.46 7.85 -13.11
C LEU A 158 7.23 9.32 -13.46
N THR A 159 6.02 9.61 -13.91
CA THR A 159 5.53 10.97 -14.15
C THR A 159 4.14 11.12 -13.54
N LYS A 160 3.69 12.36 -13.30
CA LYS A 160 2.32 12.64 -12.87
C LYS A 160 1.30 11.95 -13.80
N HIS A 161 1.52 12.02 -15.10
CA HIS A 161 0.67 11.39 -16.10
C HIS A 161 0.65 9.86 -15.99
N ALA A 162 1.82 9.21 -15.87
CA ALA A 162 1.92 7.76 -15.71
C ALA A 162 1.22 7.28 -14.43
N LEU A 163 1.41 8.00 -13.33
CA LEU A 163 0.77 7.71 -12.04
C LEU A 163 -0.76 7.70 -12.17
N PHE A 164 -1.36 8.79 -12.66
CA PHE A 164 -2.82 8.88 -12.76
C PHE A 164 -3.41 7.96 -13.82
N THR A 165 -2.68 7.70 -14.91
CA THR A 165 -3.06 6.68 -15.90
C THR A 165 -3.14 5.30 -15.25
N ALA A 166 -2.15 4.92 -14.45
CA ALA A 166 -2.14 3.63 -13.76
C ALA A 166 -3.26 3.52 -12.71
N ILE A 167 -3.48 4.57 -11.90
CA ILE A 167 -4.60 4.64 -10.95
C ILE A 167 -5.93 4.43 -11.69
N GLN A 168 -6.12 5.12 -12.81
CA GLN A 168 -7.34 5.02 -13.61
C GLN A 168 -7.54 3.62 -14.21
N ASN A 169 -6.47 2.97 -14.69
CA ASN A 169 -6.53 1.62 -15.26
C ASN A 169 -6.92 0.58 -14.21
N VAL A 170 -6.25 0.59 -13.06
CA VAL A 170 -6.54 -0.32 -11.95
C VAL A 170 -7.97 -0.11 -11.44
N TYR A 171 -8.41 1.14 -11.30
CA TYR A 171 -9.78 1.43 -10.89
C TYR A 171 -10.83 0.97 -11.92
N LYS A 172 -10.60 1.14 -13.22
CA LYS A 172 -11.51 0.65 -14.26
C LYS A 172 -11.61 -0.87 -14.25
N ALA A 173 -10.48 -1.56 -14.05
CA ALA A 173 -10.47 -3.02 -13.92
C ALA A 173 -11.22 -3.49 -12.67
N PHE A 174 -11.10 -2.76 -11.56
CA PHE A 174 -11.87 -2.99 -10.34
C PHE A 174 -13.37 -2.86 -10.59
N LEU A 175 -13.81 -1.76 -11.23
CA LEU A 175 -15.22 -1.57 -11.61
C LEU A 175 -15.74 -2.67 -12.53
N GLN A 176 -14.95 -3.07 -13.53
CA GLN A 176 -15.34 -4.14 -14.45
C GLN A 176 -15.53 -5.47 -13.70
N SER A 177 -14.64 -5.77 -12.75
CA SER A 177 -14.76 -6.95 -11.89
C SER A 177 -16.04 -6.92 -11.08
N GLN A 178 -16.35 -5.76 -10.49
CA GLN A 178 -17.55 -5.56 -9.71
C GLN A 178 -18.82 -5.77 -10.55
N TRP A 179 -18.90 -5.15 -11.73
CA TRP A 179 -20.07 -5.29 -12.61
C TRP A 179 -20.25 -6.71 -13.14
N LEU A 180 -19.17 -7.40 -13.50
CA LEU A 180 -19.26 -8.78 -13.96
C LEU A 180 -19.80 -9.68 -12.84
N LEU A 181 -19.26 -9.59 -11.63
CA LEU A 181 -19.74 -10.40 -10.52
C LEU A 181 -21.19 -10.07 -10.16
N GLN A 182 -21.58 -8.80 -10.21
CA GLN A 182 -22.97 -8.39 -9.99
C GLN A 182 -23.92 -8.99 -11.03
N ARG A 183 -23.51 -9.01 -12.30
CA ARG A 183 -24.30 -9.59 -13.39
C ARG A 183 -24.45 -11.10 -13.23
N GLU A 184 -23.35 -11.81 -12.98
CA GLU A 184 -23.34 -13.27 -12.93
C GLU A 184 -23.98 -13.84 -11.65
N LEU A 185 -23.90 -13.12 -10.52
CA LEU A 185 -24.44 -13.59 -9.23
C LEU A 185 -25.87 -13.11 -8.96
N GLY A 186 -26.51 -12.38 -9.89
CA GLY A 186 -27.94 -12.03 -9.82
C GLY A 186 -28.25 -10.76 -9.02
N GLY A 187 -27.70 -9.63 -9.44
CA GLY A 187 -27.77 -8.33 -8.76
C GLY A 187 -29.16 -7.83 -8.35
N GLN A 188 -29.49 -8.01 -7.08
CA GLN A 188 -30.23 -7.07 -6.21
C GLN A 188 -29.84 -7.33 -4.74
N HIS A 189 -28.54 -7.44 -4.42
CA HIS A 189 -28.13 -7.31 -3.02
C HIS A 189 -27.85 -5.84 -2.75
N LYS A 190 -28.70 -5.20 -1.93
CA LYS A 190 -28.39 -3.90 -1.31
C LYS A 190 -27.22 -4.14 -0.36
N SER A 191 -25.99 -4.11 -0.86
CA SER A 191 -24.85 -3.86 0.02
C SER A 191 -25.08 -2.46 0.59
N GLY A 192 -25.19 -2.33 1.92
CA GLY A 192 -25.18 -1.04 2.60
C GLY A 192 -23.79 -0.39 2.58
N ASN A 193 -22.99 -0.69 1.56
CA ASN A 193 -21.58 -0.34 1.41
C ASN A 193 -21.35 0.08 -0.05
N ASP A 194 -20.61 1.18 -0.22
CA ASP A 194 -20.42 1.89 -1.50
C ASP A 194 -19.62 1.11 -2.57
N PHE A 195 -19.27 -0.16 -2.30
CA PHE A 195 -18.41 -1.01 -3.11
C PHE A 195 -19.16 -2.06 -3.94
N GLY A 196 -20.50 -2.00 -3.99
CA GLY A 196 -21.31 -3.02 -4.65
C GLY A 196 -21.18 -4.41 -4.02
N ILE A 197 -21.74 -5.45 -4.66
CA ILE A 197 -21.83 -6.81 -4.08
C ILE A 197 -20.46 -7.30 -3.58
N GLY A 198 -20.32 -7.29 -2.26
CA GLY A 198 -19.30 -7.99 -1.51
C GLY A 198 -17.86 -7.56 -1.70
N PHE A 199 -17.54 -6.40 -2.27
CA PHE A 199 -16.14 -5.95 -2.24
C PHE A 199 -15.86 -5.21 -0.94
N ARG A 200 -14.89 -5.68 -0.17
CA ARG A 200 -14.33 -4.98 1.00
C ARG A 200 -12.87 -4.66 0.73
N PRO A 201 -12.38 -3.44 1.03
CA PRO A 201 -10.95 -3.18 1.03
C PRO A 201 -10.24 -4.26 1.86
N SER A 202 -9.14 -4.81 1.36
CA SER A 202 -8.31 -5.63 2.22
C SER A 202 -7.70 -4.74 3.28
N GLU A 203 -7.99 -5.00 4.56
CA GLU A 203 -7.25 -4.39 5.65
C GLU A 203 -5.79 -4.85 5.52
N SER A 204 -4.93 -3.93 5.11
CA SER A 204 -3.47 -4.08 5.07
C SER A 204 -2.90 -4.01 6.48
#